data_AF-A0A0Q0S660-F1
#
_entry.id   AF-A0A0Q0S660-F1
#
_cell.length_a   1.000
_cell.length_b   1.000
_cell.length_c   1.000
_cell.angle_alpha   90.00
_cell.angle_beta   90.00
_cell.angle_gamma   90.00
#
_symmetry.space_group_name_H-M   'P 1'
#
loop_
_entity.id
_entity.type
_entity.pdbx_description
1 polymer ?
#
loop_
_entity_poly.entity_id
_entity_poly.type
_entity_poly.pdbx_seq_one_letter_code
_entity_poly.pdbx_strand_id
1 'polypeptide(L)'
;MKGTLLVFSFTIFLGCSKPPAFVLNDTKENKYFVSKLVNQAFEENQIDKSPLIVINGISLKYNKKQDTIILPLKKSEIISLDFLNKNSSRIIYNEKENDGAIIISARIKNK
;
A
#
# COMPACT_ATOMS: atom_id res chain seq x y z
N MET A 1 -6.14 -56.86 7.85
CA MET A 1 -5.36 -55.60 8.06
C MET A 1 -6.14 -54.45 7.45
N LYS A 2 -6.72 -53.57 8.25
CA LYS A 2 -7.42 -52.36 7.77
C LYS A 2 -6.44 -51.19 7.90
N GLY A 3 -5.80 -50.80 6.81
CA GLY A 3 -4.91 -49.64 6.77
C GLY A 3 -5.73 -48.39 6.47
N THR A 4 -6.01 -47.56 7.48
CA THR A 4 -6.63 -46.26 7.27
C THR A 4 -5.57 -45.26 6.80
N LEU A 5 -5.76 -44.75 5.58
CA LEU A 5 -4.91 -43.75 4.95
C LEU A 5 -5.11 -42.39 5.67
N LEU A 6 -4.09 -41.92 6.40
CA LEU A 6 -4.09 -40.60 7.04
C LEU A 6 -3.80 -39.53 5.99
N VAL A 7 -4.82 -38.76 5.60
CA VAL A 7 -4.65 -37.57 4.76
C VAL A 7 -4.23 -36.40 5.66
N PHE A 8 -2.94 -36.05 5.62
CA PHE A 8 -2.44 -34.80 6.22
C PHE A 8 -2.87 -33.63 5.33
N SER A 9 -3.96 -32.95 5.70
CA SER A 9 -4.32 -31.66 5.12
C SER A 9 -3.39 -30.59 5.68
N PHE A 10 -2.31 -30.29 4.95
CA PHE A 10 -1.44 -29.14 5.23
C PHE A 10 -2.11 -27.88 4.70
N THR A 11 -2.91 -27.20 5.52
CA THR A 11 -3.31 -25.83 5.22
C THR A 11 -2.08 -24.94 5.42
N ILE A 12 -1.39 -24.66 4.32
CA ILE A 12 -0.32 -23.67 4.31
C ILE A 12 -0.97 -22.32 4.63
N PHE A 13 -0.84 -21.87 5.89
CA PHE A 13 -1.05 -20.48 6.24
C PHE A 13 0.04 -19.67 5.54
N LEU A 14 -0.19 -19.32 4.27
CA LEU A 14 0.55 -18.26 3.60
C LEU A 14 0.20 -16.97 4.36
N GLY A 15 1.06 -16.62 5.32
CA GLY A 15 0.96 -15.36 6.03
C GLY A 15 1.19 -14.21 5.07
N CYS A 16 0.13 -13.75 4.39
CA CYS A 16 0.16 -12.49 3.67
C CYS A 16 0.32 -11.36 4.70
N SER A 17 1.55 -10.86 4.84
CA SER A 17 1.82 -9.66 5.63
C SER A 17 1.10 -8.47 4.99
N LYS A 18 0.24 -7.80 5.75
CA LYS A 18 -0.51 -6.63 5.28
C LYS A 18 0.43 -5.43 5.07
N PRO A 19 0.09 -4.50 4.16
CA PRO A 19 0.82 -3.24 4.05
C PRO A 19 0.66 -2.39 5.33
N PRO A 20 1.59 -1.45 5.59
CA PRO A 20 1.44 -0.46 6.65
C PRO A 20 0.13 0.33 6.53
N ALA A 21 -0.40 0.78 7.66
CA ALA A 21 -1.52 1.71 7.67
C ALA A 21 -1.05 3.11 7.25
N PHE A 22 -1.57 3.62 6.12
CA PHE A 22 -1.30 4.97 5.64
C PHE A 22 -2.34 5.95 6.19
N VAL A 23 -1.92 6.80 7.13
CA VAL A 23 -2.79 7.69 7.88
C VAL A 23 -2.59 9.14 7.44
N LEU A 24 -3.66 9.80 7.02
CA LEU A 24 -3.67 11.22 6.68
C LEU A 24 -3.62 12.09 7.94
N ASN A 25 -3.06 13.29 7.82
CA ASN A 25 -3.09 14.33 8.86
C ASN A 25 -4.49 14.99 8.94
N ASP A 26 -5.50 14.17 9.20
CA ASP A 26 -6.91 14.50 9.22
C ASP A 26 -7.59 13.89 10.46
N THR A 27 -8.88 14.16 10.64
CA THR A 27 -9.66 13.71 11.80
C THR A 27 -10.65 12.61 11.42
N LYS A 28 -11.09 11.85 12.44
CA LYS A 28 -12.15 10.83 12.33
C LYS A 28 -11.86 9.79 11.24
N GLU A 29 -12.83 9.44 10.41
CA GLU A 29 -12.72 8.40 9.37
C GLU A 29 -11.85 8.85 8.17
N ASN A 30 -11.77 10.15 7.91
CA ASN A 30 -11.00 10.68 6.78
C ASN A 30 -9.51 10.32 6.90
N LYS A 31 -8.98 10.18 8.12
CA LYS A 31 -7.58 9.80 8.33
C LYS A 31 -7.22 8.44 7.72
N TYR A 32 -8.19 7.55 7.54
CA TYR A 32 -7.98 6.20 7.02
C TYR A 32 -8.33 6.05 5.54
N PHE A 33 -8.65 7.14 4.84
CA PHE A 33 -9.05 7.11 3.43
C PHE A 33 -8.01 6.40 2.55
N VAL A 34 -6.73 6.77 2.66
CA VAL A 34 -5.66 6.14 1.88
C VAL A 34 -5.46 4.68 2.27
N SER A 35 -5.39 4.39 3.57
CA SER A 35 -5.21 3.00 4.04
C SER A 35 -6.31 2.06 3.54
N LYS A 36 -7.56 2.52 3.44
CA LYS A 36 -8.66 1.71 2.90
C LYS A 36 -8.41 1.33 1.43
N LEU A 37 -8.04 2.29 0.60
CA LEU A 37 -7.78 2.07 -0.82
C LEU A 37 -6.53 1.21 -1.05
N VAL A 38 -5.48 1.43 -0.26
CA VAL A 38 -4.24 0.63 -0.31
C VAL A 38 -4.52 -0.82 0.04
N ASN A 39 -5.30 -1.08 1.09
CA ASN A 39 -5.66 -2.45 1.48
C ASN A 39 -6.43 -3.15 0.36
N GLN A 40 -7.38 -2.45 -0.28
CA GLN A 40 -8.10 -2.99 -1.43
C GLN A 40 -7.15 -3.31 -2.60
N ALA A 41 -6.28 -2.37 -2.99
CA ALA A 41 -5.31 -2.58 -4.07
C ALA A 41 -4.33 -3.72 -3.77
N PHE A 42 -3.97 -3.93 -2.50
CA PHE A 42 -3.17 -5.06 -2.05
C PHE A 42 -3.93 -6.38 -2.17
N GLU A 43 -5.18 -6.45 -1.70
CA GLU A 43 -6.04 -7.63 -1.83
C GLU A 43 -6.29 -8.00 -3.31
N GLU A 44 -6.35 -7.01 -4.19
CA GLU A 44 -6.47 -7.16 -5.65
C GLU A 44 -5.12 -7.45 -6.35
N ASN A 45 -4.02 -7.62 -5.61
CA ASN A 45 -2.66 -7.85 -6.13
C ASN A 45 -2.11 -6.76 -7.06
N GLN A 46 -2.64 -5.53 -6.99
CA GLN A 46 -2.13 -4.41 -7.78
C GLN A 46 -0.78 -3.89 -7.26
N ILE A 47 -0.61 -3.93 -5.93
CA ILE A 47 0.59 -3.49 -5.21
C ILE A 47 1.02 -4.57 -4.19
N ASP A 48 2.23 -4.43 -3.64
CA ASP A 48 2.74 -5.29 -2.58
C ASP A 48 2.78 -4.55 -1.23
N LYS A 49 3.36 -5.19 -0.21
CA LYS A 49 3.36 -4.73 1.19
C LYS A 49 4.05 -3.39 1.42
N SER A 50 5.04 -3.00 0.62
CA SER A 50 5.84 -1.79 0.85
C SER A 50 5.94 -0.91 -0.40
N PRO A 51 4.79 -0.46 -0.93
CA PRO A 51 4.74 0.28 -2.18
C PRO A 51 5.43 1.63 -2.03
N LEU A 52 6.01 2.14 -3.11
CA LEU A 52 6.47 3.53 -3.15
C LEU A 52 5.28 4.47 -2.93
N ILE A 53 5.50 5.59 -2.25
CA ILE A 53 4.51 6.67 -2.16
C ILE A 53 5.00 7.83 -3.00
N VAL A 54 4.17 8.32 -3.90
CA VAL A 54 4.49 9.46 -4.75
C VAL A 54 3.38 10.50 -4.60
N ILE A 55 3.75 11.69 -4.13
CA ILE A 55 2.81 12.81 -3.96
C ILE A 55 3.22 13.89 -4.95
N ASN A 56 2.33 14.23 -5.89
CA ASN A 56 2.59 15.23 -6.93
C ASN A 56 3.90 14.96 -7.70
N GLY A 57 4.16 13.70 -8.04
CA GLY A 57 5.37 13.28 -8.77
C GLY A 57 6.63 13.16 -7.90
N ILE A 58 6.58 13.53 -6.62
CA ILE A 58 7.72 13.44 -5.70
C ILE A 58 7.59 12.21 -4.81
N SER A 59 8.60 11.34 -4.84
CA SER A 59 8.67 10.16 -3.99
C SER A 59 8.87 10.52 -2.52
N LEU A 60 7.94 10.09 -1.66
CA LEU A 60 8.03 10.22 -0.21
C LEU A 60 8.78 9.02 0.37
N LYS A 61 9.96 9.25 0.94
CA LYS A 61 10.70 8.22 1.67
C LYS A 61 10.07 7.99 3.04
N TYR A 62 9.92 6.73 3.42
CA TYR A 62 9.38 6.32 4.71
C TYR A 62 10.05 5.04 5.21
N ASN A 63 9.95 4.75 6.51
CA ASN A 63 10.48 3.52 7.08
C ASN A 63 9.49 2.36 6.88
N LYS A 64 9.81 1.46 5.95
CA LYS A 64 8.98 0.29 5.59
C LYS A 64 8.76 -0.72 6.72
N LYS A 65 9.50 -0.62 7.82
CA LYS A 65 9.32 -1.46 9.02
C LYS A 65 8.26 -0.92 9.98
N GLN A 66 7.75 0.29 9.76
CA GLN A 66 6.70 0.87 10.60
C GLN A 66 5.33 0.36 10.18
N ASP A 67 4.52 -0.03 11.16
CA ASP A 67 3.13 -0.47 10.93
C ASP A 67 2.21 0.69 10.51
N THR A 68 2.63 1.93 10.73
CA THR A 68 1.84 3.14 10.42
C THR A 68 2.72 4.22 9.85
N ILE A 69 2.32 4.75 8.70
CA ILE A 69 2.99 5.84 7.98
C ILE A 69 2.07 7.04 7.93
N ILE A 70 2.53 8.17 8.45
CA ILE A 70 1.78 9.42 8.44
C ILE A 70 2.05 10.16 7.12
N LEU A 71 0.98 10.43 6.38
CA LEU A 71 1.02 11.25 5.18
C LEU A 71 0.70 12.71 5.53
N PRO A 72 1.52 13.68 5.09
CA PRO A 72 1.34 15.10 5.43
C PRO A 72 0.23 15.76 4.60
N LEU A 73 -0.91 15.08 4.43
CA LEU A 73 -2.05 15.50 3.63
C LEU A 73 -3.36 15.35 4.42
N LYS A 74 -4.33 16.21 4.15
CA LYS A 74 -5.74 16.04 4.51
C LYS A 74 -6.49 15.39 3.35
N LYS A 75 -7.62 14.72 3.64
CA LYS A 75 -8.43 14.10 2.58
C LYS A 75 -8.96 15.14 1.58
N SER A 76 -9.32 16.33 2.06
CA SER A 76 -9.79 17.44 1.21
C SER A 76 -8.72 17.99 0.25
N GLU A 77 -7.45 17.67 0.48
CA GLU A 77 -6.34 18.06 -0.40
C GLU A 77 -6.12 17.05 -1.52
N ILE A 78 -6.55 15.79 -1.36
CA ILE A 78 -6.38 14.74 -2.36
C ILE A 78 -7.38 14.96 -3.51
N ILE A 79 -6.85 15.08 -4.73
CA ILE A 79 -7.61 15.18 -5.97
C ILE A 79 -7.85 13.79 -6.55
N SER A 80 -6.78 12.98 -6.63
CA SER A 80 -6.85 11.60 -7.08
C SER A 80 -5.87 10.72 -6.31
N LEU A 81 -6.19 9.43 -6.26
CA LEU A 81 -5.31 8.39 -5.76
C LEU A 81 -5.36 7.22 -6.72
N ASP A 82 -4.21 6.88 -7.28
CA ASP A 82 -4.04 5.85 -8.31
C ASP A 82 -2.94 4.87 -7.91
N PHE A 83 -2.90 3.71 -8.55
CA PHE A 83 -1.91 2.68 -8.28
C PHE A 83 -1.14 2.33 -9.55
N LEU A 84 0.18 2.19 -9.40
CA LEU A 84 1.02 1.58 -10.42
C LEU A 84 1.43 0.20 -9.96
N ASN A 85 1.27 -0.76 -10.88
CA ASN A 85 1.72 -2.12 -10.64
C ASN A 85 3.24 -2.19 -10.45
N LYS A 86 3.66 -3.33 -9.90
CA LYS A 86 5.05 -3.65 -9.55
C LYS A 86 6.04 -3.33 -10.68
N ASN A 87 5.78 -3.84 -11.88
CA ASN A 87 6.66 -3.66 -13.04
C ASN A 87 6.73 -2.21 -13.52
N SER A 88 5.58 -1.55 -13.66
CA SER A 88 5.52 -0.15 -14.14
C SER A 88 6.18 0.81 -13.16
N SER A 89 5.95 0.62 -11.85
CA SER A 89 6.52 1.47 -10.81
C SER A 89 8.06 1.45 -10.82
N ARG A 90 8.66 0.27 -11.00
CA ARG A 90 10.11 0.07 -11.07
C ARG A 90 10.74 0.85 -12.22
N ILE A 91 10.08 0.85 -13.39
CA ILE A 91 10.56 1.53 -14.59
C ILE A 91 10.44 3.05 -14.43
N ILE A 92 9.27 3.53 -14.00
CA ILE A 92 8.97 4.98 -13.97
C ILE A 92 9.81 5.71 -12.91
N TYR A 93 9.97 5.11 -11.72
CA TYR A 93 10.67 5.76 -10.60
C TYR A 93 12.11 5.30 -10.44
N ASN A 94 12.60 4.41 -11.32
CA ASN A 94 13.94 3.81 -11.25
C ASN A 94 14.27 3.24 -9.85
N GLU A 95 13.25 2.66 -9.21
CA GLU A 95 13.39 2.06 -7.89
C GLU A 95 13.86 0.60 -8.02
N LYS A 96 14.64 0.13 -7.06
CA LYS A 96 15.13 -1.26 -7.07
C LYS A 96 14.06 -2.25 -6.59
N GLU A 97 13.13 -1.77 -5.78
CA GLU A 97 12.09 -2.59 -5.18
C GLU A 97 10.87 -2.75 -6.10
N ASN A 98 10.18 -3.88 -5.98
CA ASN A 98 9.13 -4.31 -6.92
C ASN A 98 7.76 -4.40 -6.22
N ASP A 99 7.41 -3.37 -5.46
CA ASP A 99 6.24 -3.39 -4.57
C ASP A 99 5.08 -2.52 -5.10
N GLY A 100 5.21 -1.94 -6.30
CA GLY A 100 4.23 -1.02 -6.85
C GLY A 100 4.38 0.40 -6.30
N ALA A 101 3.49 1.30 -6.71
CA ALA A 101 3.46 2.67 -6.19
C ALA A 101 2.03 3.17 -5.96
N ILE A 102 1.86 3.95 -4.90
CA ILE A 102 0.68 4.75 -4.60
C ILE A 102 0.94 6.16 -5.15
N ILE A 103 0.14 6.58 -6.13
CA ILE A 103 0.26 7.89 -6.78
C ILE A 103 -0.85 8.79 -6.25
N ILE A 104 -0.46 9.88 -5.60
CA ILE A 104 -1.38 10.83 -4.99
C ILE A 104 -1.22 12.17 -5.71
N SER A 105 -2.29 12.61 -6.36
CA SER A 105 -2.41 13.98 -6.85
C SER A 105 -3.10 14.81 -5.77
N ALA A 106 -2.45 15.85 -5.27
CA ALA A 106 -2.96 16.70 -4.21
C ALA A 106 -2.87 18.19 -4.57
N ARG A 107 -3.84 18.97 -4.08
CA ARG A 107 -3.84 20.44 -4.22
C ARG A 107 -2.59 21.02 -3.57
N ILE A 108 -1.82 21.77 -4.34
CA ILE A 108 -0.69 22.53 -3.81
C ILE A 108 -1.26 23.69 -3.00
N LYS A 109 -0.94 23.75 -1.71
CA LYS A 109 -1.14 24.96 -0.93
C LYS A 109 -0.05 25.94 -1.32
N ASN A 110 -0.38 26.90 -2.18
CA ASN A 110 0.44 28.10 -2.28
C ASN A 110 0.34 28.80 -0.91
N LYS A 111 1.48 28.85 -0.23
CA LYS A 111 1.61 29.52 1.06
C LYS A 111 1.58 31.04 0.85
#